data_AF-A0A2U3Y4Z8-F1
#
_entry.id   AF-A0A2U3Y4Z8-F1
#
_cell.length_a   1.000
_cell.length_b   1.000
_cell.length_c   1.000
_cell.angle_alpha   90.00
_cell.angle_beta   90.00
_cell.angle_gamma   90.00
#
_symmetry.space_group_name_H-M   'P 1'
#
loop_
_entity.id
_entity.type
_entity.pdbx_description
1 polymer ?
#
loop_
_entity_poly.entity_id
_entity_poly.type
_entity_poly.pdbx_seq_one_letter_code
_entity_poly.pdbx_strand_id
1 'polypeptide(L)'
;MRQPSLCYREVSSSRKHWRIVLGNGVGMCGGCVEKEYPNRGNICLENGSFLLNFTGCAVCSKRDFMLITNKSLKEEDGEEIVTYDHLCKNCHHVIARHEYTFSIMDEFQEYTMLCLLCGKAEDSISILPDDPRQMTLLF
;
A
#
# COMPACT_ATOMS: atom_id res chain seq x y z
N MET A 1 -44.21 -8.72 23.87
CA MET A 1 -43.76 -7.42 23.32
C MET A 1 -42.24 -7.45 23.25
N ARG A 2 -41.68 -7.12 22.09
CA ARG A 2 -40.31 -7.45 21.64
C ARG A 2 -39.23 -6.63 22.34
N GLN A 3 -38.07 -7.28 22.56
CA GLN A 3 -36.77 -6.68 22.91
C GLN A 3 -36.34 -5.63 21.88
N PRO A 4 -35.60 -4.58 22.28
CA PRO A 4 -34.56 -3.99 21.45
C PRO A 4 -33.27 -4.76 21.69
N SER A 5 -32.86 -5.53 20.70
CA SER A 5 -31.56 -6.19 20.63
C SER A 5 -30.44 -5.13 20.54
N LEU A 6 -29.68 -4.96 21.62
CA LEU A 6 -28.36 -4.35 21.58
C LEU A 6 -27.44 -5.27 20.77
N CYS A 7 -27.40 -5.06 19.46
CA CYS A 7 -26.41 -5.67 18.58
C CYS A 7 -25.11 -4.85 18.71
N TYR A 8 -24.42 -5.01 19.83
CA TYR A 8 -22.99 -4.68 19.90
C TYR A 8 -22.29 -5.77 19.10
N ARG A 9 -22.20 -5.58 17.77
CA ARG A 9 -21.39 -6.47 16.94
C ARG A 9 -19.96 -6.22 17.30
N GLU A 10 -19.37 -7.28 17.85
CA GLU A 10 -18.00 -7.36 18.30
C GLU A 10 -17.05 -6.81 17.25
N VAL A 11 -16.10 -6.03 17.72
CA VAL A 11 -14.91 -5.54 17.02
C VAL A 11 -14.34 -6.70 16.21
N SER A 12 -14.55 -6.69 14.90
CA SER A 12 -13.77 -7.49 13.98
C SER A 12 -12.38 -6.87 13.94
N SER A 13 -11.55 -7.27 14.90
CA SER A 13 -10.09 -7.21 14.83
C SER A 13 -9.62 -8.12 13.69
N SER A 14 -10.01 -7.80 12.46
CA SER A 14 -9.37 -8.28 11.25
C SER A 14 -8.06 -7.52 11.16
N ARG A 15 -7.09 -7.95 11.98
CA ARG A 15 -5.67 -7.67 11.76
C ARG A 15 -5.44 -8.14 10.33
N LYS A 16 -5.38 -7.19 9.38
CA LYS A 16 -4.99 -7.43 7.99
C LYS A 16 -3.59 -8.02 8.08
N HIS A 17 -3.53 -9.35 8.14
CA HIS A 17 -2.32 -10.14 8.25
C HIS A 17 -1.61 -9.90 6.92
N TRP A 18 -0.68 -8.94 6.90
CA TRP A 18 0.18 -8.70 5.75
C TRP A 18 0.87 -10.02 5.45
N ARG A 19 0.32 -10.75 4.47
CA ARG A 19 0.98 -11.92 3.93
C ARG A 19 2.18 -11.37 3.20
N ILE A 20 3.33 -11.37 3.87
CA ILE A 20 4.62 -11.33 3.19
C ILE A 20 4.59 -12.58 2.30
N VAL A 21 4.28 -12.39 1.02
CA VAL A 21 4.27 -13.46 0.03
C VAL A 21 5.72 -13.93 -0.13
N LEU A 22 6.12 -14.88 0.71
CA LEU A 22 7.31 -15.69 0.55
C LEU A 22 7.00 -16.75 -0.52
N GLY A 23 7.07 -16.33 -1.79
CA GLY A 23 6.91 -17.18 -2.96
C GLY A 23 8.17 -17.16 -3.82
N ASN A 24 8.97 -18.21 -3.73
CA ASN A 24 9.99 -18.69 -4.68
C ASN A 24 11.03 -17.68 -5.23
N GLY A 25 12.22 -17.66 -4.60
CA GLY A 25 13.52 -17.64 -5.29
C GLY A 25 13.97 -16.41 -6.08
N VAL A 26 13.16 -15.36 -6.21
CA VAL A 26 13.59 -14.04 -6.72
C VAL A 26 13.10 -12.98 -5.73
N GLY A 27 13.76 -12.92 -4.58
CA GLY A 27 13.40 -12.01 -3.49
C GLY A 27 13.62 -10.56 -3.90
N MET A 28 12.67 -9.69 -3.53
CA MET A 28 12.85 -8.24 -3.57
C MET A 28 14.20 -7.88 -2.90
N CYS A 29 14.91 -6.90 -3.45
CA CYS A 29 16.31 -6.69 -3.09
C CYS A 29 16.48 -5.52 -2.12
N GLY A 30 16.69 -5.83 -0.84
CA GLY A 30 17.05 -4.85 0.19
C GLY A 30 18.33 -4.07 -0.14
N GLY A 31 19.27 -4.70 -0.85
CA GLY A 31 20.52 -4.04 -1.27
C GLY A 31 20.35 -2.94 -2.33
N CYS A 32 19.18 -2.83 -2.96
CA CYS A 32 18.90 -1.78 -3.95
C CYS A 32 18.31 -0.49 -3.35
N VAL A 33 17.94 -0.52 -2.07
CA VAL A 33 17.22 0.56 -1.39
C VAL A 33 18.03 1.07 -0.19
N GLU A 34 17.86 2.34 0.16
CA GLU A 34 18.47 2.93 1.37
C GLU A 34 17.78 2.39 2.63
N LYS A 35 16.43 2.37 2.59
CA LYS A 35 15.59 1.88 3.66
C LYS A 35 14.52 0.97 3.10
N GLU A 36 14.32 -0.18 3.74
CA GLU A 36 13.21 -1.07 3.43
C GLU A 36 11.89 -0.46 3.92
N TYR A 37 10.89 -0.41 3.04
CA TYR A 37 9.54 0.07 3.34
C TYR A 37 9.52 1.42 4.09
N PRO A 38 10.13 2.49 3.55
CA PRO A 38 10.15 3.78 4.23
C PRO A 38 8.73 4.26 4.55
N ASN A 39 8.49 4.78 5.75
CA ASN A 39 7.19 5.34 6.09
C ASN A 39 6.92 6.60 5.25
N ARG A 40 5.76 6.68 4.61
CA ARG A 40 5.34 7.78 3.73
C ARG A 40 4.18 8.61 4.30
N GLY A 41 3.90 8.45 5.59
CA GLY A 41 2.75 9.06 6.26
C GLY A 41 1.47 8.59 5.60
N ASN A 42 0.70 9.55 5.07
CA ASN A 42 -0.56 9.33 4.36
C ASN A 42 -0.41 9.31 2.83
N ILE A 43 0.82 9.36 2.28
CA ILE A 43 1.03 9.39 0.83
C ILE A 43 0.94 7.97 0.26
N CYS A 44 -0.24 7.61 -0.22
CA CYS A 44 -0.50 6.36 -0.95
C CYS A 44 -0.54 6.65 -2.45
N LEU A 45 0.34 6.02 -3.24
CA LEU A 45 0.41 6.23 -4.70
C LEU A 45 0.21 4.92 -5.45
N GLU A 46 -0.66 4.92 -6.44
CA GLU A 46 -0.87 3.79 -7.36
C GLU A 46 0.18 3.70 -8.47
N ASN A 47 1.01 4.73 -8.67
CA ASN A 47 1.99 4.81 -9.75
C ASN A 47 3.29 5.50 -9.30
N GLY A 48 4.35 5.30 -10.08
CA GLY A 48 5.62 6.02 -9.94
C GLY A 48 6.71 5.19 -9.30
N SER A 49 7.77 5.83 -8.81
CA SER A 49 8.89 5.18 -8.12
C SER A 49 9.56 6.18 -7.18
N PHE A 50 9.89 5.76 -5.96
CA PHE A 50 10.53 6.65 -5.00
C PHE A 50 12.05 6.70 -5.18
N LEU A 51 12.50 7.45 -6.18
CA LEU A 51 13.91 7.50 -6.59
C LEU A 51 14.88 7.97 -5.48
N LEU A 52 14.39 8.74 -4.50
CA LEU A 52 15.22 9.16 -3.37
C LEU A 52 15.63 7.98 -2.47
N ASN A 53 14.84 6.92 -2.41
CA ASN A 53 15.16 5.70 -1.67
C ASN A 53 15.97 4.69 -2.50
N PHE A 54 16.19 4.94 -3.79
CA PHE A 54 16.95 4.05 -4.67
C PHE A 54 18.44 4.41 -4.66
N THR A 55 19.25 3.54 -4.06
CA THR A 55 20.71 3.72 -3.94
C THR A 55 21.47 3.22 -5.17
N GLY A 56 20.86 2.30 -5.94
CA GLY A 56 21.43 1.70 -7.14
C GLY A 56 21.17 0.20 -7.16
N CYS A 57 21.20 -0.43 -8.33
CA CYS A 57 20.97 -1.87 -8.42
C CYS A 57 22.14 -2.65 -7.82
N ALA A 58 21.91 -3.43 -6.77
CA ALA A 58 22.93 -4.26 -6.13
C ALA A 58 23.53 -5.35 -7.06
N VAL A 59 22.82 -5.72 -8.12
CA VAL A 59 23.27 -6.77 -9.06
C VAL A 59 24.23 -6.24 -10.12
N CYS A 60 23.95 -5.07 -10.71
CA CYS A 60 24.77 -4.52 -11.80
C CYS A 60 25.48 -3.20 -11.45
N SER A 61 25.29 -2.71 -10.23
CA SER A 61 25.85 -1.46 -9.69
C SER A 61 25.46 -0.20 -10.48
N LYS A 62 24.47 -0.28 -11.36
CA LYS A 62 23.93 0.86 -12.11
C LYS A 62 22.84 1.56 -11.31
N ARG A 63 22.88 2.89 -11.34
CA ARG A 63 21.86 3.76 -10.75
C ARG A 63 21.17 4.56 -11.86
N ASP A 64 20.59 3.81 -12.80
CA ASP A 64 19.75 4.36 -13.87
C ASP A 64 18.26 4.31 -13.47
N PHE A 65 17.38 4.82 -14.34
CA PHE A 65 15.94 4.71 -14.15
C PHE A 65 15.48 3.25 -14.04
N MET A 66 14.35 3.04 -13.37
CA MET A 66 13.72 1.73 -13.21
C MET A 66 12.59 1.55 -14.22
N LEU A 67 12.34 0.30 -14.60
CA LEU A 67 11.19 -0.11 -15.37
C LEU A 67 10.04 -0.50 -14.45
N ILE A 68 8.81 -0.18 -14.86
CA ILE A 68 7.59 -0.73 -14.26
C ILE A 68 7.03 -1.78 -15.21
N THR A 69 6.81 -2.99 -14.72
CA THR A 69 6.23 -4.10 -15.50
C THR A 69 5.22 -4.88 -14.66
N ASN A 70 4.54 -5.85 -15.29
CA ASN A 70 3.57 -6.74 -14.64
C ASN A 70 2.46 -5.97 -13.92
N LYS A 71 2.08 -4.79 -14.44
CA LYS A 71 1.00 -4.00 -13.86
C LYS A 71 -0.32 -4.75 -13.98
N SER A 72 -0.98 -4.96 -12.85
CA SER A 72 -2.29 -5.59 -12.75
C SER A 72 -3.22 -4.68 -11.95
N LEU A 73 -4.48 -4.63 -12.36
CA LEU A 73 -5.56 -4.04 -11.58
C LEU A 73 -6.56 -5.17 -11.27
N LYS A 74 -7.00 -5.26 -10.02
CA LYS A 74 -8.03 -6.19 -9.56
C LYS A 74 -9.09 -5.43 -8.80
N GLU A 75 -10.35 -5.80 -9.01
CA GLU A 75 -11.49 -5.26 -8.27
C GLU A 75 -12.23 -6.46 -7.66
N GLU A 76 -12.29 -6.52 -6.32
CA GLU A 76 -12.92 -7.62 -5.59
C GLU A 76 -13.58 -7.05 -4.33
N ASP A 77 -14.84 -7.40 -4.05
CA ASP A 77 -15.58 -6.99 -2.85
C ASP A 77 -15.60 -5.48 -2.53
N GLY A 78 -15.53 -4.63 -3.56
CA GLY A 78 -15.49 -3.16 -3.39
C GLY A 78 -14.10 -2.59 -3.06
N GLU A 79 -13.07 -3.42 -3.17
CA GLU A 79 -11.66 -3.06 -3.05
C GLU A 79 -10.99 -3.08 -4.44
N GLU A 80 -10.25 -2.02 -4.75
CA GLU A 80 -9.43 -1.87 -5.96
C GLU A 80 -7.96 -2.06 -5.58
N ILE A 81 -7.30 -3.04 -6.19
CA ILE A 81 -5.90 -3.40 -5.91
C ILE A 81 -5.07 -3.22 -7.18
N VAL A 82 -4.07 -2.34 -7.11
CA VAL A 82 -3.06 -2.12 -8.15
C VAL A 82 -1.75 -2.75 -7.71
N THR A 83 -1.21 -3.66 -8.52
CA THR A 83 0.13 -4.23 -8.28
C THR A 83 1.04 -4.09 -9.50
N TYR A 84 2.33 -3.88 -9.29
CA TYR A 84 3.35 -3.89 -10.35
C TYR A 84 4.75 -4.11 -9.76
N ASP A 85 5.71 -4.42 -10.62
CA ASP A 85 7.10 -4.66 -10.22
C ASP A 85 8.04 -3.56 -10.74
N HIS A 86 8.97 -3.12 -9.88
CA HIS A 86 10.09 -2.26 -10.24
C HIS A 86 11.28 -3.11 -10.65
N LEU A 87 11.76 -2.95 -11.87
CA LEU A 87 12.93 -3.67 -12.40
C LEU A 87 14.06 -2.71 -12.70
N CYS A 88 15.30 -3.13 -12.46
CA CYS A 88 16.47 -2.44 -12.95
C CYS A 88 16.45 -2.39 -14.48
N LYS A 89 16.60 -1.20 -15.07
CA LYS A 89 16.61 -1.05 -16.54
C LYS A 89 17.75 -1.80 -17.22
N ASN A 90 18.87 -1.99 -16.53
CA ASN A 90 20.08 -2.55 -17.13
C ASN A 90 20.11 -4.08 -17.10
N CYS A 91 19.75 -4.70 -15.98
CA CYS A 91 19.82 -6.16 -15.80
C CYS A 91 18.47 -6.83 -15.58
N HIS A 92 17.36 -6.09 -15.61
CA HIS A 92 15.99 -6.58 -15.35
C HIS A 92 15.81 -7.25 -13.98
N HIS A 93 16.73 -7.00 -13.04
CA HIS A 93 16.62 -7.44 -11.67
C HIS A 93 15.39 -6.82 -10.99
N VAL A 94 14.56 -7.64 -10.35
CA VAL A 94 13.38 -7.19 -9.59
C VAL A 94 13.84 -6.51 -8.30
N ILE A 95 13.66 -5.20 -8.23
CA ILE A 95 14.06 -4.37 -7.09
C ILE A 95 13.00 -4.46 -6.00
N ALA A 96 11.74 -4.22 -6.35
CA ALA A 96 10.63 -4.20 -5.42
C ALA A 96 9.32 -4.51 -6.15
N ARG A 97 8.36 -5.04 -5.41
CA ARG A 97 6.97 -5.15 -5.81
C ARG A 97 6.15 -4.07 -5.10
N HIS A 98 5.31 -3.40 -5.86
CA HIS A 98 4.44 -2.34 -5.40
C HIS A 98 3.00 -2.87 -5.33
N GLU A 99 2.36 -2.62 -4.21
CA GLU A 99 0.95 -2.87 -3.97
C GLU A 99 0.33 -1.59 -3.46
N TYR A 100 -0.74 -1.17 -4.13
CA TYR A 100 -1.60 -0.08 -3.71
C TYR A 100 -3.02 -0.60 -3.67
N THR A 101 -3.74 -0.22 -2.63
CA THR A 101 -5.11 -0.65 -2.44
C THR A 101 -5.97 0.52 -2.06
N PHE A 102 -7.13 0.61 -2.70
CA PHE A 102 -8.19 1.55 -2.44
C PHE A 102 -9.46 0.79 -2.09
N SER A 103 -10.19 1.23 -1.07
CA SER A 103 -11.50 0.68 -0.76
C SER A 103 -12.39 1.74 -0.14
N ILE A 104 -13.70 1.50 -0.19
CA ILE A 104 -14.67 2.29 0.56
C ILE A 104 -15.18 1.41 1.70
N MET A 105 -14.88 1.82 2.94
CA MET A 105 -15.33 1.14 4.16
C MET A 105 -16.20 2.10 4.96
N ASP A 106 -17.46 1.71 5.17
CA ASP A 106 -18.50 2.55 5.76
C ASP A 106 -18.60 3.92 5.05
N GLU A 107 -18.28 5.01 5.76
CA GLU A 107 -18.33 6.39 5.28
C GLU A 107 -16.92 6.96 4.96
N PHE A 108 -15.94 6.08 4.72
CA PHE A 108 -14.55 6.46 4.49
C PHE A 108 -13.96 5.80 3.25
N GLN A 109 -13.16 6.57 2.51
CA GLN A 109 -12.21 6.06 1.54
C GLN A 109 -10.94 5.65 2.30
N GLU A 110 -10.54 4.39 2.17
CA GLU A 110 -9.29 3.87 2.72
C GLU A 110 -8.26 3.67 1.60
N TYR A 111 -7.05 4.17 1.85
CA TYR A 111 -5.91 4.03 0.96
C TYR A 111 -4.78 3.31 1.69
N THR A 112 -4.18 2.30 1.07
CA THR A 112 -2.97 1.67 1.59
C THR A 112 -1.94 1.48 0.48
N MET A 113 -0.67 1.56 0.84
CA MET A 113 0.44 1.32 -0.07
C MET A 113 1.54 0.54 0.65
N LEU A 114 2.05 -0.50 -0.01
CA LEU A 114 3.16 -1.30 0.48
C LEU A 114 4.14 -1.62 -0.67
N CYS A 115 5.36 -1.11 -0.54
CA CYS A 115 6.44 -1.36 -1.48
C CYS A 115 7.79 -1.22 -0.79
N LEU A 116 8.70 -2.16 -1.02
CA LEU A 116 10.06 -2.12 -0.44
C LEU A 116 10.80 -0.81 -0.81
N LEU A 117 10.62 -0.36 -2.05
CA LEU A 117 11.20 0.85 -2.60
C LEU A 117 10.37 2.10 -2.27
N CYS A 118 9.07 2.09 -2.61
CA CYS A 118 8.23 3.29 -2.54
C CYS A 118 7.82 3.64 -1.10
N GLY A 119 7.63 2.63 -0.26
CA GLY A 119 7.33 2.79 1.14
C GLY A 119 6.05 2.13 1.60
N LYS A 120 5.73 2.42 2.86
CA LYS A 120 4.49 2.05 3.53
C LYS A 120 3.70 3.31 3.91
N ALA A 121 2.43 3.35 3.52
CA ALA A 121 1.49 4.40 3.93
C ALA A 121 0.08 3.86 4.04
N GLU A 122 -0.71 4.54 4.87
CA GLU A 122 -2.14 4.30 5.08
C GLU A 122 -2.81 5.68 5.21
N ASP A 123 -3.94 5.90 4.56
CA ASP A 123 -4.75 7.12 4.67
C ASP A 123 -6.25 6.81 4.71
N SER A 124 -7.04 7.70 5.32
CA SER A 124 -8.49 7.56 5.45
C SER A 124 -9.21 8.90 5.38
N ILE A 125 -10.05 9.06 4.35
CA ILE A 125 -10.74 10.31 4.02
C ILE A 125 -12.25 10.09 4.12
N SER A 126 -12.94 10.94 4.89
CA SER A 126 -14.41 10.92 4.98
C SER A 126 -15.04 11.23 3.63
N ILE A 127 -16.04 10.45 3.22
CA ILE A 127 -16.83 10.73 2.02
C ILE A 127 -18.01 11.68 2.31
N LEU A 128 -18.32 11.89 3.60
CA LEU A 128 -19.39 12.79 4.02
C LEU A 128 -18.98 14.27 3.86
N PRO A 129 -19.97 15.17 3.64
CA PRO A 129 -19.71 16.61 3.57
C PRO A 129 -19.02 17.17 4.82
N ASP A 130 -19.42 16.67 6.00
CA ASP A 130 -18.80 16.97 7.29
C ASP A 130 -18.09 15.72 7.80
N ASP A 131 -16.78 15.81 8.05
CA ASP A 131 -16.02 14.67 8.61
C ASP A 131 -16.54 14.37 10.02
N PRO A 132 -17.12 13.19 10.27
CA PRO A 132 -17.72 12.85 11.56
C PRO A 132 -16.68 12.82 12.69
N ARG A 133 -15.38 12.70 12.37
CA ARG A 133 -14.28 12.77 13.34
C ARG A 133 -13.97 14.20 13.78
N GLN A 134 -14.30 15.19 12.94
CA GLN A 134 -14.03 16.61 13.21
C GLN A 134 -15.20 17.32 13.90
N MET A 135 -16.29 16.61 14.15
CA MET A 135 -17.46 17.11 14.87
C MET A 135 -17.09 17.34 16.34
N THR A 136 -16.40 18.46 16.59
CA THR A 136 -16.10 18.93 17.94
C THR A 136 -17.43 19.30 18.57
N LEU A 137 -17.81 18.57 19.60
CA LEU A 137 -18.99 18.89 20.40
C LEU A 137 -18.78 20.28 21.01
N LEU A 138 -19.44 21.28 20.44
CA LEU A 138 -19.60 22.60 21.04
C LEU A 138 -20.52 22.43 22.26
N PHE A 139 -19.94 22.12 23.41
CA PHE A 139 -20.59 22.20 24.71
C PHE A 139 -19.92 23.29 25.55
#